data_AF-A0AAU8XV53-F1
#
_entry.id   AF-A0AAU8XV53-F1
#
_cell.length_a   1.000
_cell.length_b   1.000
_cell.length_c   1.000
_cell.angle_alpha   90.00
_cell.angle_beta   90.00
_cell.angle_gamma   90.00
#
_symmetry.space_group_name_H-M   'P 1'
#
loop_
_entity.id
_entity.type
_entity.pdbx_description
1 polymer ?
#
loop_
_entity_poly.entity_id
_entity_poly.type
_entity_poly.pdbx_seq_one_letter_code
_entity_poly.pdbx_strand_id
1 'polypeptide(L)' 'MSVVKENANEILRSYLEEHGIKQSFVAHKMGISSPTFNSRVQGRLKFDADFAIAVSKALGIKPDIFLK' A
#
# COMPACT_ATOMS: atom_id res chain seq x y z
N MET A 1 12.17 9.73 -13.42
CA MET A 1 10.84 10.16 -12.95
C MET A 1 10.25 9.04 -12.12
N SER A 2 9.90 9.29 -10.85
CA SER A 2 9.08 8.33 -10.10
C SER A 2 7.66 8.34 -10.69
N VAL A 3 7.05 7.17 -10.90
CA VAL A 3 5.64 7.04 -11.31
C VAL A 3 4.69 6.90 -10.13
N VAL A 4 5.24 6.88 -8.90
CA VAL A 4 4.49 6.78 -7.65
C VAL A 4 4.30 8.18 -7.07
N LYS A 5 3.13 8.46 -6.51
CA LYS A 5 2.85 9.68 -5.74
C LYS A 5 3.75 9.74 -4.50
N GLU A 6 4.23 10.93 -4.16
CA GLU A 6 5.17 11.11 -3.04
C GLU A 6 4.55 10.72 -1.69
N ASN A 7 3.23 10.88 -1.55
CA ASN A 7 2.45 10.53 -0.37
C ASN A 7 1.72 9.19 -0.49
N ALA A 8 2.12 8.27 -1.38
CA ALA A 8 1.43 6.99 -1.58
C ALA A 8 1.31 6.14 -0.29
N ASN A 9 2.29 6.23 0.61
CA ASN A 9 2.26 5.62 1.94
C ASN A 9 1.09 6.11 2.79
N GLU A 10 0.90 7.43 2.81
CA GLU A 10 -0.16 8.11 3.57
C GLU A 10 -1.52 7.82 2.96
N ILE A 11 -1.63 7.86 1.63
CA ILE A 11 -2.84 7.46 0.90
C ILE A 11 -3.26 6.04 1.28
N LEU A 12 -2.32 5.09 1.29
CA LEU A 12 -2.61 3.71 1.68
C LEU A 12 -3.05 3.65 3.14
N ARG A 13 -2.36 4.34 4.05
CA ARG A 13 -2.71 4.36 5.47
C ARG A 13 -4.13 4.88 5.69
N SER A 14 -4.45 6.05 5.15
CA SER A 14 -5.77 6.68 5.28
C SER A 14 -6.86 5.79 4.68
N TYR A 15 -6.61 5.21 3.49
CA TYR A 15 -7.57 4.30 2.86
C TYR A 15 -7.91 3.11 3.77
N LEU A 16 -6.90 2.49 4.39
CA LEU A 16 -7.12 1.36 5.30
C LEU A 16 -7.88 1.76 6.57
N GLU A 17 -7.54 2.91 7.16
CA GLU A 17 -8.21 3.44 8.35
C GLU A 17 -9.68 3.78 8.06
N GLU A 18 -9.96 4.48 6.96
CA GLU A 18 -11.32 4.87 6.53
C GLU A 18 -12.22 3.67 6.23
N HIS A 19 -11.66 2.57 5.71
CA HIS A 19 -12.42 1.37 5.34
C HIS A 19 -12.40 0.29 6.44
N GLY A 20 -11.80 0.56 7.61
CA GLY A 20 -11.70 -0.41 8.71
C GLY A 20 -10.86 -1.65 8.36
N ILE A 21 -9.96 -1.54 7.39
CA ILE A 21 -9.14 -2.64 6.90
C ILE A 21 -7.87 -2.76 7.74
N LYS A 22 -7.68 -3.93 8.36
CA LYS A 22 -6.46 -4.20 9.13
C LYS A 22 -5.26 -4.36 8.19
N GLN A 23 -4.14 -3.72 8.51
CA GLN A 23 -2.89 -3.89 7.75
C GLN A 23 -2.44 -5.37 7.67
N SER A 24 -2.66 -6.15 8.73
CA SER A 24 -2.35 -7.59 8.76
C SER A 24 -3.18 -8.40 7.75
N PHE A 25 -4.43 -8.00 7.50
CA PHE A 25 -5.29 -8.64 6.50
C PHE A 25 -4.73 -8.42 5.09
N VAL A 26 -4.29 -7.19 4.79
CA VAL A 26 -3.69 -6.86 3.49
C VAL A 26 -2.34 -7.55 3.32
N ALA A 27 -1.50 -7.55 4.35
CA ALA A 27 -0.21 -8.25 4.34
C ALA A 27 -0.38 -9.74 4.01
N HIS A 28 -1.33 -10.41 4.67
CA HIS A 28 -1.66 -11.80 4.40
C HIS A 28 -2.15 -12.01 2.95
N LYS A 29 -3.03 -11.14 2.45
CA LYS A 29 -3.53 -11.20 1.07
C LYS A 29 -2.44 -10.96 0.02
N MET A 30 -1.39 -10.21 0.38
CA MET A 30 -0.21 -9.97 -0.44
C MET A 30 0.87 -11.04 -0.30
N GLY A 31 0.71 -12.01 0.61
CA GLY A 31 1.72 -13.04 0.87
C GLY A 31 3.02 -12.50 1.49
N ILE A 32 2.96 -11.37 2.20
CA ILE A 32 4.12 -10.78 2.90
C ILE A 32 3.87 -10.69 4.40
N SER A 33 4.96 -10.56 5.17
CA SER A 33 4.86 -10.41 6.62
C SER A 33 4.21 -9.07 7.01
N SER A 34 3.45 -9.05 8.10
CA SER A 34 2.88 -7.82 8.67
C SER A 34 3.95 -6.75 8.96
N PRO A 35 5.14 -7.07 9.51
CA PRO A 35 6.22 -6.08 9.68
C PRO A 35 6.72 -5.47 8.37
N THR A 36 6.82 -6.26 7.30
CA THR A 36 7.23 -5.76 5.97
C THR A 36 6.19 -4.81 5.40
N PHE A 37 4.91 -5.18 5.47
CA PHE A 37 3.81 -4.33 5.01
C PHE A 37 3.76 -3.02 5.80
N ASN A 38 3.78 -3.09 7.14
CA ASN A 38 3.74 -1.92 8.02
C ASN A 38 4.95 -0.99 7.76
N SER A 39 6.13 -1.54 7.50
CA SER A 39 7.32 -0.73 7.18
C SER A 39 7.15 0.06 5.88
N ARG A 40 6.44 -0.48 4.88
CA ARG A 40 6.08 0.28 3.66
C ARG A 40 5.03 1.36 3.95
N VAL A 41 3.98 1.03 4.70
CA VAL A 41 2.94 2.00 5.11
C VAL A 41 3.51 3.15 5.93
N GLN A 42 4.50 2.89 6.77
CA GLN A 42 5.20 3.90 7.58
C GLN A 42 6.29 4.66 6.81
N GLY A 43 6.53 4.33 5.53
CA GLY A 43 7.58 4.95 4.72
C GLY A 43 9.01 4.57 5.10
N ARG A 44 9.21 3.55 5.95
CA ARG A 44 10.53 3.00 6.29
C ARG A 44 11.11 2.15 5.16
N LEU A 45 10.23 1.52 4.39
CA LEU A 45 10.58 0.82 3.16
C LEU A 45 10.01 1.56 1.96
N LYS A 46 10.69 1.43 0.81
CA LYS A 46 10.26 2.04 -0.44
C LYS A 46 8.86 1.54 -0.83
N PHE A 47 8.01 2.49 -1.20
CA PHE A 47 6.74 2.25 -1.86
C PHE A 47 6.95 2.47 -3.36
N ASP A 48 7.22 1.38 -4.05
CA ASP A 48 7.48 1.34 -5.49
C ASP A 48 6.20 1.01 -6.27
N ALA A 49 6.31 1.06 -7.60
CA ALA A 49 5.19 0.80 -8.49
C ALA A 49 4.69 -0.65 -8.37
N ASP A 50 5.59 -1.61 -8.16
CA ASP A 50 5.23 -3.02 -7.99
C ASP A 50 4.40 -3.22 -6.73
N PHE A 51 4.79 -2.58 -5.62
CA PHE A 51 4.02 -2.58 -4.39
C PHE A 51 2.66 -1.89 -4.58
N ALA A 52 2.62 -0.75 -5.27
CA ALA A 52 1.38 -0.04 -5.60
C ALA A 52 0.39 -0.94 -6.36
N ILE A 53 0.86 -1.66 -7.38
CA ILE A 53 0.04 -2.59 -8.17
C ILE A 53 -0.42 -3.78 -7.31
N ALA A 54 0.49 -4.37 -6.54
CA ALA A 54 0.20 -5.53 -5.71
C ALA A 54 -0.83 -5.21 -4.61
N VAL A 55 -0.69 -4.06 -3.93
CA VAL A 55 -1.64 -3.64 -2.90
C VAL A 55 -2.99 -3.26 -3.51
N SER A 56 -3.00 -2.64 -4.70
CA SER A 56 -4.23 -2.33 -5.42
C SER A 56 -5.01 -3.60 -5.77
N LYS A 57 -4.32 -4.65 -6.24
CA LYS A 57 -4.91 -5.96 -6.51
C LYS A 57 -5.43 -6.63 -5.22
N ALA A 58 -4.69 -6.52 -4.13
CA ALA A 58 -5.13 -7.03 -2.83
C ALA A 58 -6.39 -6.30 -2.32
N LEU A 59 -6.49 -5.00 -2.53
CA LEU A 59 -7.63 -4.19 -2.09
C LEU A 59 -8.80 -4.19 -3.08
N GLY A 60 -8.59 -4.63 -4.32
CA GLY A 60 -9.61 -4.56 -5.37
C GLY A 60 -9.87 -3.14 -5.87
N ILE A 61 -8.87 -2.26 -5.77
CA ILE A 61 -8.93 -0.86 -6.20
C ILE A 61 -8.03 -0.63 -7.41
N LYS A 62 -8.19 0.51 -8.08
CA LYS A 62 -7.31 0.89 -9.19
C LYS A 62 -5.99 1.49 -8.69
N PRO A 63 -4.86 1.21 -9.36
CA PRO A 63 -3.55 1.69 -8.93
C PRO A 63 -3.32 3.20 -9.13
N ASP A 64 -4.18 3.90 -9.90
CA ASP A 64 -4.11 5.36 -10.08
C ASP A 64 -4.26 6.15 -8.77
N ILE A 65 -4.81 5.54 -7.73
CA ILE A 65 -4.83 6.14 -6.39
C ILE A 65 -3.41 6.36 -5.85
N PHE A 66 -2.44 5.50 -6.22
CA PHE A 66 -1.04 5.56 -5.79
C PHE A 66 -0.08 6.04 -6.89
N LEU A 67 -0.44 5.92 -8.16
CA LEU A 67 0.40 6.24 -9.32
C LEU A 67 0.04 7.60 -9.94
N LYS A 68 1.00 8.24 -10.61
CA LYS A 68 0.83 9.52 -11.31
C LYS A 68 1.13 9.40 -12.81
#